data_AF-A0A2E7PS40-F1
#
_entry.id   AF-A0A2E7PS40-F1
#
_cell.length_a   1.000
_cell.length_b   1.000
_cell.length_c   1.000
_cell.angle_alpha   90.00
_cell.angle_beta   90.00
_cell.angle_gamma   90.00
#
_symmetry.space_group_name_H-M   'P 1'
#
loop_
_entity.id
_entity.type
_entity.pdbx_description
1 polymer ?
#
loop_
_entity_poly.entity_id
_entity_poly.type
_entity_poly.pdbx_seq_one_letter_code
_entity_poly.pdbx_strand_id
1 'polypeptide(L)'
;MFKFSGSLEFQDGILGGLVGITVCFNVVSGLGALAVGPIAGVVHSYSFDLVIKKWRIDDAVGAIPVHGFCGVWGALVVALFDA
;
A
#
# COMPACT_ATOMS: atom_id res chain seq x y z
N MET A 1 5.10 -13.05 -11.14
CA MET A 1 3.66 -13.35 -10.93
C MET A 1 3.36 -12.99 -9.49
N PHE A 2 2.66 -11.89 -9.22
CA PHE A 2 2.23 -11.51 -7.88
C PHE A 2 1.38 -12.64 -7.33
N LYS A 3 1.88 -13.32 -6.30
CA LYS A 3 1.26 -14.53 -5.77
C LYS A 3 0.64 -14.13 -4.45
N PHE A 4 -0.57 -13.57 -4.50
CA PHE A 4 -1.41 -13.39 -3.31
C PHE A 4 -1.57 -14.77 -2.68
N SER A 5 -0.78 -15.04 -1.65
CA SER A 5 -0.52 -16.39 -1.17
C SER A 5 -1.47 -16.79 -0.03
N GLY A 6 -2.28 -15.86 0.48
CA GLY A 6 -3.26 -16.12 1.54
C GLY A 6 -4.35 -15.05 1.64
N SER A 7 -5.45 -15.40 2.33
CA SER A 7 -6.58 -14.49 2.63
C SER A 7 -6.15 -13.24 3.42
N LEU A 8 -5.07 -13.34 4.19
CA LEU A 8 -4.53 -12.24 5.00
C LEU A 8 -3.89 -11.15 4.12
N GLU A 9 -3.03 -11.52 3.15
CA GLU A 9 -2.40 -10.55 2.23
C GLU A 9 -3.44 -9.76 1.41
N PHE A 10 -4.60 -10.37 1.12
CA PHE A 10 -5.69 -9.68 0.44
C PHE A 10 -6.35 -8.61 1.34
N GLN A 11 -6.63 -8.95 2.61
CA GLN A 11 -7.17 -8.00 3.58
C GLN A 11 -6.20 -6.86 3.86
N ASP A 12 -4.92 -7.18 4.01
CA ASP A 12 -3.85 -6.21 4.23
C ASP A 12 -3.66 -5.31 3.00
N GLY A 13 -3.87 -5.83 1.79
CA GLY A 13 -3.92 -5.03 0.56
C GLY A 13 -5.07 -4.02 0.53
N ILE A 14 -6.27 -4.40 1.02
CA ILE A 14 -7.41 -3.47 1.18
C ILE A 14 -7.07 -2.38 2.20
N LEU A 15 -6.49 -2.77 3.34
CA LEU A 15 -6.03 -1.82 4.37
C LEU A 15 -4.94 -0.89 3.82
N GLY A 16 -3.98 -1.41 3.05
CA GLY A 16 -2.94 -0.62 2.38
C GLY A 16 -3.51 0.41 1.40
N GLY A 17 -4.58 0.04 0.67
CA GLY A 17 -5.34 0.98 -0.16
C GLY A 17 -5.99 2.11 0.64
N LEU A 18 -6.60 1.79 1.78
CA LEU A 18 -7.20 2.78 2.68
C LEU A 18 -6.13 3.72 3.29
N VAL A 19 -5.00 3.16 3.71
CA VAL A 19 -3.87 3.96 4.22
C VAL A 19 -3.33 4.87 3.13
N GLY A 20 -3.11 4.35 1.91
CA GLY A 20 -2.57 5.12 0.80
C GLY A 20 -3.42 6.33 0.42
N ILE A 21 -4.75 6.22 0.46
CA ILE A 21 -5.63 7.35 0.15
C ILE A 21 -5.71 8.39 1.28
N THR A 22 -5.39 8.01 2.52
CA THR A 22 -5.59 8.85 3.72
C THR A 22 -4.85 10.19 3.64
N VAL A 23 -3.69 10.23 2.99
CA VAL A 23 -2.85 11.44 2.89
C VAL A 23 -3.09 12.25 1.62
N CYS A 24 -3.68 11.67 0.57
CA CYS A 24 -3.87 12.32 -0.73
C CYS A 24 -5.34 12.53 -1.15
N PHE A 25 -6.31 12.20 -0.30
CA PHE A 25 -7.73 12.26 -0.63
C PHE A 25 -8.21 13.65 -1.10
N ASN A 26 -7.58 14.72 -0.64
CA ASN A 26 -7.97 16.10 -0.97
C ASN A 26 -7.36 16.61 -2.29
N VAL A 27 -6.36 15.92 -2.84
CA VAL A 27 -5.61 16.35 -4.03
C VAL A 27 -5.85 15.46 -5.25
N VAL A 28 -6.56 14.35 -5.08
CA VAL A 28 -6.94 13.44 -6.17
C VAL A 28 -8.43 13.47 -6.45
N SER A 29 -8.83 13.34 -7.72
CA SER A 29 -10.23 13.17 -8.10
C SER A 29 -10.75 11.77 -7.73
N GLY A 30 -12.07 11.55 -7.79
CA GLY A 30 -12.64 10.21 -7.57
C GLY A 30 -12.06 9.13 -8.50
N LEU A 31 -11.74 9.50 -9.75
CA LEU A 31 -11.03 8.61 -10.68
C LEU A 31 -9.56 8.40 -10.27
N GLY A 32 -8.90 9.42 -9.73
CA GLY A 32 -7.56 9.30 -9.17
C GLY A 32 -7.53 8.34 -7.97
N ALA A 33 -8.52 8.42 -7.08
CA ALA A 33 -8.65 7.51 -5.94
C ALA A 33 -8.80 6.03 -6.37
N LEU A 34 -9.52 5.76 -7.47
CA LEU A 34 -9.62 4.43 -8.07
C LEU A 34 -8.28 3.90 -8.60
N ALA A 35 -7.31 4.76 -8.90
CA ALA A 35 -5.94 4.34 -9.25
C ALA A 35 -5.05 4.16 -8.02
N VAL A 36 -5.16 5.03 -7.01
CA VAL A 36 -4.32 4.99 -5.80
C VAL A 36 -4.46 3.67 -5.05
N GLY A 37 -5.69 3.18 -4.86
CA GLY A 37 -5.98 1.96 -4.10
C GLY A 37 -5.35 0.69 -4.70
N PRO A 38 -5.61 0.35 -5.97
CA PRO A 38 -5.00 -0.82 -6.61
C PRO A 38 -3.47 -0.76 -6.65
N ILE A 39 -2.89 0.42 -6.88
CA ILE A 39 -1.42 0.57 -6.88
C ILE A 39 -0.88 0.35 -5.45
N ALA A 40 -1.54 0.87 -4.43
CA ALA A 40 -1.17 0.61 -3.03
C ALA A 40 -1.22 -0.89 -2.70
N GLY A 41 -2.22 -1.65 -3.20
CA GLY A 41 -2.27 -3.11 -3.04
C GLY A 41 -1.10 -3.86 -3.69
N VAL A 42 -0.59 -3.35 -4.82
CA VAL A 42 0.62 -3.89 -5.46
C VAL A 42 1.88 -3.53 -4.66
N VAL A 43 1.98 -2.28 -4.18
CA VAL A 43 3.06 -1.83 -3.29
C VAL A 43 3.11 -2.67 -2.02
N HIS A 44 1.95 -2.93 -1.41
CA HIS A 44 1.80 -3.83 -0.27
C HIS A 44 2.38 -5.21 -0.57
N SER A 45 1.89 -5.88 -1.62
CA SER A 45 2.31 -7.25 -1.95
C SER A 45 3.82 -7.36 -2.17
N TYR A 46 4.42 -6.38 -2.85
CA TYR A 46 5.86 -6.37 -3.08
C TYR A 46 6.65 -6.12 -1.79
N SER A 47 6.22 -5.16 -0.98
CA SER A 47 6.89 -4.81 0.28
C SER A 47 6.72 -5.89 1.35
N PHE A 48 5.60 -6.61 1.38
CA PHE A 48 5.40 -7.75 2.27
C PHE A 48 6.45 -8.84 2.02
N ASP A 49 6.62 -9.25 0.76
CA ASP A 49 7.66 -10.21 0.38
C ASP A 49 9.06 -9.70 0.71
N LEU A 50 9.30 -8.40 0.54
CA LEU A 50 10.57 -7.77 0.88
C LEU A 50 10.86 -7.84 2.38
N VAL A 51 9.89 -7.44 3.22
CA VAL A 51 10.03 -7.37 4.69
C VAL A 51 10.16 -8.77 5.28
N ILE A 52 9.26 -9.69 4.92
CA ILE A 52 9.19 -11.03 5.52
C ILE A 52 10.26 -11.97 4.93
N LYS A 53 10.34 -12.08 3.60
CA LYS A 53 11.18 -13.11 2.95
C LYS A 53 12.63 -12.66 2.79
N LYS A 54 12.85 -11.39 2.43
CA LYS A 54 14.20 -10.88 2.15
C LYS A 54 14.87 -10.29 3.38
N TRP A 55 14.16 -9.43 4.12
CA TRP A 55 14.71 -8.77 5.31
C TRP A 55 14.54 -9.58 6.59
N ARG A 56 13.68 -10.61 6.57
CA ARG A 56 13.42 -11.50 7.72
C ARG A 56 13.03 -10.72 8.98
N ILE A 57 12.27 -9.64 8.78
CA ILE A 57 11.68 -8.89 9.88
C ILE A 57 10.42 -9.63 10.30
N ASP A 58 10.32 -9.92 11.60
CA ASP A 58 9.14 -10.54 12.18
C ASP A 58 8.06 -9.46 12.43
N ASP A 59 7.25 -9.23 11.40
CA ASP A 59 6.12 -8.30 11.45
C ASP A 59 4.83 -9.10 11.68
N ALA A 60 4.37 -9.11 12.93
CA ALA A 60 3.28 -9.97 13.40
C ALA A 60 1.96 -9.81 12.63
N VAL A 61 1.71 -8.63 12.03
CA VAL A 61 0.45 -8.29 11.34
C VAL A 61 0.67 -7.65 9.97
N GLY A 62 1.90 -7.57 9.48
CA GLY A 62 2.20 -6.87 8.22
C GLY A 62 2.05 -5.34 8.32
N ALA A 63 2.22 -4.76 9.52
CA ALA A 63 2.04 -3.32 9.73
C ALA A 63 3.03 -2.47 8.90
N ILE A 64 4.25 -2.95 8.67
CA ILE A 64 5.27 -2.21 7.92
C ILE A 64 4.89 -2.11 6.42
N PRO A 65 4.56 -3.20 5.70
CA PRO A 65 3.98 -3.13 4.35
C PRO A 65 2.74 -2.24 4.24
N VAL A 66 1.79 -2.39 5.18
CA VAL A 66 0.51 -1.67 5.16
C VAL A 66 0.67 -0.19 5.46
N HIS A 67 1.25 0.16 6.62
CA HIS A 67 1.32 1.55 7.07
C HIS A 67 2.55 2.29 6.55
N GLY A 68 3.70 1.62 6.51
CA GLY A 68 4.96 2.21 6.05
C GLY A 68 4.96 2.42 4.54
N PHE A 69 4.96 1.32 3.78
CA PHE A 69 5.13 1.41 2.32
C PHE A 69 3.92 2.00 1.60
N CYS A 70 2.68 1.59 1.96
CA CYS A 70 1.49 2.18 1.32
C CYS A 70 1.26 3.63 1.75
N GLY A 71 1.64 4.00 2.98
CA GLY A 71 1.62 5.40 3.43
C GLY A 71 2.59 6.27 2.65
N VAL A 72 3.81 5.78 2.41
CA VAL A 72 4.80 6.46 1.55
C VAL A 72 4.27 6.60 0.12
N TRP A 73 3.62 5.56 -0.43
CA TRP A 73 2.97 5.67 -1.74
C TRP A 73 1.94 6.81 -1.79
N GLY A 74 1.07 6.92 -0.77
CA GLY A 74 0.13 8.03 -0.67
C GLY A 74 0.81 9.40 -0.64
N ALA A 75 1.90 9.53 0.12
CA ALA A 75 2.66 10.78 0.19
C ALA A 75 3.32 11.15 -1.14
N LEU A 76 3.80 10.17 -1.91
CA LEU A 76 4.30 10.37 -3.27
C LEU A 76 3.20 10.86 -4.21
N VAL A 77 1.99 10.33 -4.08
CA VAL A 77 0.83 10.81 -4.85
C VAL A 77 0.54 12.28 -4.54
N VAL A 78 0.62 12.71 -3.28
CA VAL A 78 0.49 14.14 -2.94
C VAL A 78 1.50 14.98 -3.73
N ALA A 79 2.77 14.62 -3.69
CA ALA A 79 3.82 15.35 -4.40
C ALA A 79 3.63 15.39 -5.92
N LEU A 80 2.91 14.43 -6.51
CA LEU A 80 2.63 14.37 -7.95
C LEU A 80 1.41 15.20 -8.39
N PHE A 81 0.42 15.37 -7.52
CA PHE A 81 -0.87 15.97 -7.87
C PHE A 81 -1.15 17.32 -7.18
N ASP A 82 -0.43 17.63 -6.10
CA ASP A 82 -0.55 18.88 -5.31
C ASP A 82 0.58 19.88 -5.60
N ALA A 83 1.17 19.81 -6.81
CA ALA A 83 2.29 20.64 -7.27
C ALA A 83 1.83 21.92 -7.99
#